data_AF-A0A2H8TDB1-F1
#
_entry.id   AF-A0A2H8TDB1-F1
#
_cell.length_a   1.000
_cell.length_b   1.000
_cell.length_c   1.000
_cell.angle_alpha   90.00
_cell.angle_beta   90.00
_cell.angle_gamma   90.00
#
_symmetry.space_group_name_H-M   'P 1'
#
loop_
_entity.id
_entity.type
_entity.pdbx_description
1 polymer ?
#
loop_
_entity_poly.entity_id
_entity_poly.type
_entity_poly.pdbx_seq_one_letter_code
_entity_poly.pdbx_strand_id
1 'polypeptide(L)'
;FMNAQEAVGAHRDTQGQFFNHEWPCPHNCGRSYKHKHTLSKHLKYECGVQPQFTCKNCARTFKRKHHLKKHTMSCDNVPPEFSCPFCNRLFREKWNLKLHLGCVHKVVNII
;
A
#
# COMPACT_ATOMS: atom_id res chain seq x y z
N PHE A 1 -6.66 -8.26 31.75
CA PHE A 1 -6.05 -8.85 30.55
C PHE A 1 -6.78 -8.32 29.33
N MET A 2 -6.21 -7.34 28.62
CA MET A 2 -6.78 -6.84 27.36
C MET A 2 -5.73 -6.98 26.26
N ASN A 3 -6.19 -7.48 25.12
CA ASN A 3 -5.40 -7.97 24.00
C ASN A 3 -4.61 -6.87 23.30
N ALA A 4 -3.37 -7.19 22.94
CA ALA A 4 -2.40 -6.31 22.29
C ALA A 4 -2.68 -6.02 20.80
N GLN A 5 -3.95 -5.95 20.38
CA GLN A 5 -4.32 -5.89 18.96
C GLN A 5 -4.66 -4.46 18.45
N GLU A 6 -4.78 -3.44 19.32
CA GLU A 6 -5.34 -2.13 18.94
C GLU A 6 -4.37 -0.94 19.12
N ALA A 7 -3.06 -1.18 19.20
CA ALA A 7 -2.07 -0.10 19.33
C ALA A 7 -1.67 0.50 17.98
N VAL A 8 -2.65 0.88 17.17
CA VAL A 8 -2.40 1.49 15.88
C VAL A 8 -2.88 2.94 16.06
N GLY A 9 -1.93 3.89 16.22
CA GLY A 9 -2.17 5.33 16.03
C GLY A 9 -2.46 6.13 17.30
N ALA A 10 -2.18 5.56 18.47
CA ALA A 10 -2.29 6.22 19.75
C ALA A 10 -1.47 7.52 19.79
N HIS A 11 -2.14 8.66 19.87
CA HIS A 11 -1.58 9.89 20.42
C HIS A 11 -2.04 9.99 21.86
N ARG A 12 -1.09 10.16 22.79
CA ARG A 12 -1.37 10.39 24.21
C ARG A 12 -1.71 11.87 24.37
N ASP A 13 -2.94 12.18 24.77
CA ASP A 13 -3.25 13.54 25.19
C ASP A 13 -2.53 13.87 26.51
N THR A 14 -2.55 15.13 26.93
CA THR A 14 -1.93 15.60 28.18
C THR A 14 -2.54 14.93 29.43
N GLN A 15 -3.67 14.23 29.29
CA GLN A 15 -4.37 13.53 30.36
C GLN A 15 -4.19 12.00 30.31
N GLY A 16 -3.41 11.47 29.36
CA GLY A 16 -3.13 10.04 29.24
C GLY A 16 -4.27 9.21 28.65
N GLN A 17 -5.28 9.82 28.02
CA GLN A 17 -6.35 9.10 27.35
C GLN A 17 -5.94 8.71 25.93
N PHE A 18 -6.21 7.45 25.59
CA PHE A 18 -5.97 6.89 24.27
C PHE A 18 -7.20 7.10 23.40
N PHE A 19 -7.17 8.11 22.52
CA PHE A 19 -8.19 8.27 21.49
C PHE A 19 -7.76 7.57 20.20
N ASN A 20 -8.51 6.55 19.80
CA ASN A 20 -8.49 6.03 18.43
C ASN A 20 -9.17 7.06 17.52
N HIS A 21 -8.40 8.05 17.05
CA HIS A 21 -8.95 9.07 16.15
C HIS A 21 -9.14 8.46 14.75
N GLU A 22 -10.33 7.93 14.51
CA GLU A 22 -10.76 7.52 13.17
C GLU A 22 -11.07 8.74 12.31
N TRP A 23 -10.61 8.70 11.06
CA TRP A 23 -10.85 9.72 10.04
C TRP A 23 -11.88 9.19 9.03
N PRO A 24 -13.18 9.40 9.25
CA PRO A 24 -14.22 8.94 8.35
C PRO A 24 -14.17 9.69 7.02
N CYS A 25 -14.56 9.02 5.94
CA CYS A 25 -14.69 9.64 4.64
C CYS A 25 -15.91 10.58 4.60
N PRO A 26 -15.75 11.87 4.24
CA PRO A 26 -16.85 12.84 4.17
C PRO A 26 -17.89 12.57 3.07
N HIS A 27 -17.62 11.66 2.12
CA HIS A 27 -18.52 11.40 0.99
C HIS A 27 -19.52 10.26 1.25
N ASN A 28 -19.80 9.92 2.51
CA ASN A 28 -20.71 8.84 2.91
C ASN A 28 -20.42 7.47 2.24
N CYS A 29 -19.15 7.19 1.90
CA CYS A 29 -18.76 5.92 1.27
C CYS A 29 -18.59 4.77 2.27
N GLY A 30 -18.83 5.01 3.57
CA GLY A 30 -18.73 4.02 4.65
C GLY A 30 -17.31 3.63 5.06
N ARG A 31 -16.27 4.28 4.54
CA ARG A 31 -14.87 3.98 4.89
C ARG A 31 -14.35 4.94 5.97
N SER A 32 -13.68 4.41 6.99
CA SER A 32 -12.89 5.15 7.97
C SER A 32 -11.40 4.83 7.83
N TYR A 33 -10.57 5.77 8.26
CA TYR A 33 -9.12 5.64 8.17
C TYR A 33 -8.45 5.94 9.49
N LYS A 34 -7.53 5.08 9.84
CA LYS A 34 -6.74 5.18 11.06
C LYS A 34 -5.73 6.36 11.08
N HIS A 35 -5.47 6.99 9.94
CA HIS A 35 -4.65 8.21 9.85
C HIS A 35 -5.20 9.19 8.81
N LYS A 36 -5.06 10.49 9.09
CA LYS A 36 -5.46 11.58 8.18
C LYS A 36 -4.84 11.47 6.79
N HIS A 37 -3.54 11.13 6.70
CA HIS A 37 -2.87 11.01 5.40
C HIS A 37 -3.42 9.87 4.53
N THR A 38 -3.95 8.80 5.17
CA THR A 38 -4.59 7.69 4.45
C THR A 38 -5.95 8.11 3.91
N LEU A 39 -6.75 8.83 4.72
CA LEU A 39 -7.98 9.46 4.25
C LEU A 39 -7.71 10.41 3.08
N SER A 40 -6.70 11.28 3.17
CA SER A 40 -6.34 12.20 2.08
C SER A 40 -6.00 11.46 0.79
N LYS A 41 -5.28 10.33 0.86
CA LYS A 41 -5.00 9.49 -0.32
C LYS A 41 -6.26 8.87 -0.89
N HIS A 42 -7.16 8.37 -0.05
CA HIS A 42 -8.45 7.81 -0.47
C HIS A 42 -9.29 8.85 -1.20
N LEU A 43 -9.45 10.05 -0.63
CA LEU A 43 -10.20 11.14 -1.26
C LEU A 43 -9.59 11.57 -2.59
N LYS A 44 -8.26 11.63 -2.66
CA LYS A 44 -7.55 12.09 -3.85
C LYS A 44 -7.61 11.10 -5.02
N TYR A 45 -7.64 9.79 -4.76
CA TYR A 45 -7.40 8.78 -5.80
C TYR A 45 -8.46 7.69 -5.90
N GLU A 46 -9.40 7.59 -4.97
CA GLU A 46 -10.34 6.46 -4.93
C GLU A 46 -11.79 6.91 -4.88
N CYS A 47 -12.14 7.74 -3.90
CA CYS A 47 -13.52 8.12 -3.61
C CYS A 47 -14.07 9.04 -4.69
N GLY A 48 -15.04 8.57 -5.48
CA GLY A 48 -15.59 9.35 -6.60
C GLY A 48 -14.60 9.62 -7.74
N VAL A 49 -13.38 9.07 -7.68
CA VAL A 49 -12.35 9.28 -8.69
C VAL A 49 -12.42 8.17 -9.73
N GLN A 50 -12.68 8.57 -10.98
CA GLN A 50 -12.65 7.68 -12.14
C GLN A 50 -11.19 7.41 -12.58
N PRO A 51 -10.90 6.22 -13.12
CA PRO A 51 -9.56 5.89 -13.59
C PRO A 51 -9.21 6.69 -14.85
N GLN A 52 -8.19 7.52 -14.77
CA GLN A 52 -7.79 8.44 -15.84
C GLN A 52 -6.57 7.96 -16.66
N PHE A 53 -5.89 6.90 -16.21
CA PHE A 53 -4.63 6.44 -16.82
C PHE A 53 -4.85 5.14 -17.57
N THR A 54 -4.87 5.20 -18.90
CA THR A 54 -5.12 4.04 -19.76
C THR A 54 -3.83 3.41 -20.26
N CYS A 55 -3.75 2.08 -20.21
CA CYS A 55 -2.69 1.31 -20.84
C CYS A 55 -2.90 1.29 -22.35
N LYS A 56 -1.88 1.69 -23.11
CA LYS A 56 -1.92 1.68 -24.58
C LYS A 56 -1.90 0.26 -25.15
N ASN A 57 -1.36 -0.72 -24.41
CA ASN A 57 -1.16 -2.08 -24.91
C ASN A 57 -2.39 -2.98 -24.68
N CYS A 58 -3.24 -2.69 -23.69
CA CYS A 58 -4.39 -3.55 -23.37
C CYS A 58 -5.65 -2.81 -22.91
N ALA A 59 -5.71 -1.49 -23.08
CA ALA A 59 -6.83 -0.61 -22.73
C ALA A 59 -7.27 -0.60 -21.24
N ARG A 60 -6.60 -1.33 -20.34
CA ARG A 60 -6.88 -1.27 -18.90
C ARG A 60 -6.65 0.12 -18.34
N THR A 61 -7.56 0.57 -17.48
CA THR A 61 -7.54 1.90 -16.87
C THR A 61 -7.14 1.84 -15.39
N PHE A 62 -6.37 2.82 -14.94
CA PHE A 62 -5.86 2.93 -13.57
C PHE A 62 -6.17 4.32 -12.98
N LYS A 63 -6.38 4.37 -11.66
CA LYS A 63 -6.58 5.65 -10.95
C LYS A 63 -5.28 6.39 -10.62
N ARG A 64 -4.13 5.69 -10.65
CA ARG A 64 -2.81 6.26 -10.29
C ARG A 64 -1.77 5.96 -11.36
N LYS A 65 -1.01 6.97 -11.80
CA LYS A 65 0.04 6.85 -12.83
C LYS A 65 1.08 5.76 -12.53
N HIS A 66 1.55 5.67 -11.29
CA HIS A 66 2.53 4.63 -10.91
C HIS A 66 1.97 3.20 -11.00
N HIS A 67 0.65 2.99 -10.83
CA HIS A 67 0.05 1.68 -11.05
C HIS A 67 0.03 1.32 -12.54
N LEU A 68 -0.30 2.29 -13.40
CA LEU A 68 -0.19 2.12 -14.85
C LEU A 68 1.25 1.75 -15.24
N LYS A 69 2.26 2.49 -14.76
CA LYS A 69 3.67 2.21 -15.06
C LYS A 69 4.08 0.78 -14.65
N LYS A 70 3.67 0.33 -13.46
CA LYS A 70 3.96 -1.05 -13.02
C LYS A 70 3.26 -2.09 -13.90
N HIS A 71 2.03 -1.80 -14.31
CA HIS A 71 1.29 -2.67 -15.20
C HIS A 71 1.91 -2.75 -16.60
N THR A 72 2.34 -1.62 -17.19
CA THR A 72 2.96 -1.61 -18.52
C THR A 72 4.22 -2.45 -18.58
N MET A 73 5.02 -2.51 -17.52
CA MET A 73 6.18 -3.41 -17.44
C MET A 73 5.80 -4.89 -17.61
N SER A 74 4.58 -5.27 -17.21
CA SER A 74 4.07 -6.63 -17.43
C SER A 74 3.57 -6.84 -18.86
N CYS A 75 3.03 -5.81 -19.51
CA CYS A 75 2.64 -5.87 -20.92
C CYS A 75 3.86 -5.95 -21.84
N ASP A 76 4.92 -5.21 -21.53
CA ASP A 76 6.16 -5.16 -22.31
C ASP A 76 7.09 -6.35 -22.01
N ASN A 77 6.64 -7.34 -21.21
CA ASN A 77 7.42 -8.48 -20.75
C ASN A 77 8.78 -8.10 -20.15
N VAL A 78 8.88 -6.92 -19.53
CA VAL A 78 10.10 -6.47 -18.86
C VAL A 78 10.40 -7.46 -17.73
N PRO A 79 11.62 -8.05 -17.69
CA PRO A 79 11.98 -9.01 -16.67
C PRO A 79 11.95 -8.34 -15.27
N PRO A 80 11.61 -9.08 -14.20
CA PRO A 80 11.63 -8.51 -12.86
C PRO A 80 13.06 -8.13 -12.47
N GLU A 81 13.22 -6.95 -11.87
CA GLU A 81 14.54 -6.36 -11.59
C GLU A 81 15.17 -6.85 -10.27
N PHE A 82 14.37 -7.39 -9.35
CA PHE A 82 14.84 -7.78 -8.02
C PHE A 82 14.96 -9.29 -7.88
N SER A 83 16.18 -9.80 -7.73
CA SER A 83 16.43 -11.21 -7.43
C SER A 83 16.55 -11.43 -5.92
N CYS A 84 16.05 -12.57 -5.43
CA CYS A 84 16.44 -13.05 -4.12
C CYS A 84 17.91 -13.53 -4.14
N PRO A 85 18.74 -13.16 -3.15
CA PRO A 85 20.11 -13.65 -3.05
C PRO A 85 20.21 -15.10 -2.55
N PHE A 86 19.13 -15.66 -1.98
CA PHE A 86 19.12 -17.00 -1.38
C PHE A 86 18.36 -18.04 -2.22
N CYS A 87 17.63 -17.62 -3.25
CA CYS A 87 16.92 -18.52 -4.15
C CYS A 87 16.67 -17.87 -5.52
N ASN A 88 16.25 -18.65 -6.51
CA ASN A 88 16.06 -18.19 -7.89
C ASN A 88 14.75 -17.42 -8.12
N ARG A 89 14.12 -16.87 -7.06
CA ARG A 89 12.87 -16.10 -7.21
C ARG A 89 13.17 -14.65 -7.60
N LEU A 90 12.42 -14.18 -8.59
CA LEU A 90 12.47 -12.82 -9.11
C LEU A 90 11.21 -12.05 -8.71
N PHE A 91 11.37 -10.76 -8.42
CA PHE A 91 10.32 -9.86 -7.96
C PHE A 91 10.32 -8.57 -8.77
N ARG A 92 9.13 -8.06 -9.06
CA ARG A 92 8.94 -6.79 -9.78
C ARG A 92 9.00 -5.56 -8.86
N GLU A 93 8.91 -5.75 -7.54
CA GLU A 93 8.90 -4.65 -6.56
C GLU A 93 9.82 -4.96 -5.38
N LYS A 94 10.61 -3.97 -4.95
CA LYS A 94 11.51 -4.08 -3.78
C LYS A 94 10.77 -4.51 -2.51
N TRP A 95 9.56 -3.99 -2.30
CA TRP A 95 8.71 -4.40 -1.18
C TRP A 95 8.37 -5.89 -1.20
N ASN A 96 8.07 -6.46 -2.38
CA ASN A 96 7.74 -7.88 -2.49
C ASN A 96 8.96 -8.76 -2.20
N LEU A 97 10.15 -8.35 -2.66
CA LEU A 97 11.40 -9.01 -2.28
C LEU A 97 11.61 -8.93 -0.76
N LYS A 98 11.46 -7.75 -0.15
CA LYS A 98 11.62 -7.57 1.30
C LYS A 98 10.66 -8.45 2.10
N LEU A 99 9.39 -8.51 1.71
CA LEU A 99 8.40 -9.37 2.33
C LEU A 99 8.78 -10.85 2.18
N HIS A 100 9.20 -11.27 0.98
CA HIS A 100 9.68 -12.63 0.74
C HIS A 100 10.88 -12.98 1.62
N LEU A 101 11.87 -12.09 1.70
CA LEU A 101 13.04 -12.26 2.55
C LEU A 101 12.64 -12.42 4.02
N GLY A 102 11.71 -11.61 4.51
CA GLY A 102 11.23 -11.69 5.89
C GLY A 102 10.40 -12.95 6.19
N CYS A 103 9.50 -13.36 5.28
CA CYS A 103 8.60 -14.49 5.53
C CYS A 103 9.21 -15.85 5.20
N VAL A 104 10.04 -15.94 4.16
CA VAL A 104 10.61 -17.20 3.67
C VAL A 104 12.03 -17.41 4.20
N HIS A 105 12.87 -16.38 4.17
CA HIS A 105 14.27 -16.47 4.59
C HIS A 105 14.53 -15.90 5.99
N LYS A 106 13.51 -15.30 6.63
CA LYS A 106 13.60 -14.62 7.94
C LYS A 106 14.67 -13.53 8.01
N VAL A 107 14.97 -12.90 6.86
CA VAL A 107 15.94 -11.80 6.76
C VAL A 107 15.20 -10.46 6.83
N VAL A 108 15.48 -9.69 7.87
CA VAL A 108 14.79 -8.43 8.18
C VAL A 108 15.56 -7.17 7.76
N ASN A 109 16.84 -7.31 7.39
CA ASN A 109 17.74 -6.18 7.07
C ASN A 109 18.51 -6.40 5.76
N ILE A 110 17.88 -6.13 4.61
CA ILE A 110 18.61 -5.88 3.35
C ILE A 110 18.30 -4.45 2.93
N ILE A 111 19.33 -3.61 2.89
CA ILE A 111 19.30 -2.17 2.58
C ILE A 111 19.46 -1.98 1.08
#